data_AF-A0A951BWU8-F1
#
_entry.id   AF-A0A951BWU8-F1
#
_cell.length_a   1.000
_cell.length_b   1.000
_cell.length_c   1.000
_cell.angle_alpha   90.00
_cell.angle_beta   90.00
_cell.angle_gamma   90.00
#
_symmetry.space_group_name_H-M   'P 1'
#
loop_
_entity.id
_entity.type
_entity.pdbx_description
1 polymer ?
#
loop_
_entity_poly.entity_id
_entity_poly.type
_entity_poly.pdbx_seq_one_letter_code
_entity_poly.pdbx_strand_id
1 'polypeptide(L)'
;MAGYLDNYGAGEERREKAVKWVVLSILIVLIGGGLLYGIFKDYPEERQAGHFFQFLEQHNYQAAYALWGCDRPDAPACHDYPFTDFMKDWGPEAAMVTSVDVLDGESCGSGVIVEVDAGKAGDKKLWVERNSHFLGFPPYDRCPQGNRIHDYWRNFRFRLHGRPIPSSGS
;
A
#
# COMPACT_ATOMS: atom_id res chain seq x y z
N MET A 1 40.68 53.81 8.25
CA MET A 1 39.77 52.96 7.46
C MET A 1 40.08 51.50 7.79
N ALA A 2 39.55 50.97 8.90
CA ALA A 2 39.86 49.61 9.38
C ALA A 2 38.71 48.61 9.15
N GLY A 3 37.47 49.08 8.95
CA GLY A 3 36.29 48.22 8.88
C GLY A 3 36.08 47.42 7.60
N TYR A 4 36.94 47.54 6.59
CA TYR A 4 36.81 46.79 5.33
C TYR A 4 37.42 45.38 5.42
N LEU A 5 38.45 45.19 6.26
CA LEU A 5 39.13 43.90 6.44
C LEU A 5 38.39 43.00 7.44
N ASP A 6 37.78 43.57 8.49
CA ASP A 6 37.01 42.81 9.49
C ASP A 6 35.75 42.13 8.90
N ASN A 7 35.20 42.69 7.82
CA ASN A 7 33.99 42.18 7.18
C ASN A 7 34.27 41.10 6.12
N TYR A 8 35.51 41.02 5.62
CA TYR A 8 35.89 40.10 4.55
C TYR A 8 35.89 38.64 5.00
N GLY A 9 36.25 38.35 6.26
CA GLY A 9 36.18 36.98 6.83
C GLY A 9 34.82 36.64 7.46
N ALA A 10 34.16 37.61 8.12
CA ALA A 10 32.91 37.36 8.85
C ALA A 10 31.72 37.01 7.95
N GLY A 11 31.71 37.48 6.69
CA GLY A 11 30.70 37.13 5.70
C GLY A 11 30.84 35.71 5.17
N GLU A 12 32.08 35.22 4.99
CA GLU A 12 32.39 33.89 4.48
C GLU A 12 32.03 32.80 5.50
N GLU A 13 32.36 32.99 6.79
CA GLU A 13 32.00 32.04 7.85
C GLU A 13 30.47 31.90 8.03
N ARG A 14 29.72 33.01 7.91
CA ARG A 14 28.25 32.99 7.98
C ARG A 14 27.65 32.28 6.77
N ARG A 15 28.22 32.50 5.57
CA ARG A 15 27.81 31.81 4.33
C ARG A 15 28.11 30.33 4.39
N GLU A 16 29.27 29.92 4.89
CA GLU A 16 29.59 28.50 5.06
C GLU A 16 28.66 27.80 6.04
N LYS A 17 28.36 28.43 7.19
CA LYS A 17 27.38 27.88 8.14
C LYS A 17 26.00 27.81 7.51
N ALA A 18 25.55 28.86 6.82
CA ALA A 18 24.27 28.86 6.13
C ALA A 18 24.20 27.78 5.04
N VAL A 19 25.23 27.63 4.21
CA VAL A 19 25.32 26.58 3.18
C VAL A 19 25.29 25.20 3.81
N LYS A 20 26.03 24.95 4.90
CA LYS A 20 26.01 23.67 5.62
C LYS A 20 24.62 23.33 6.15
N TRP A 21 23.92 24.31 6.76
CA TRP A 21 22.55 24.10 7.25
C TRP A 21 21.55 23.87 6.12
N VAL A 22 21.69 24.58 4.99
CA VAL A 22 20.84 24.40 3.80
C VAL A 22 21.08 23.03 3.17
N VAL A 23 22.34 22.60 3.02
CA VAL A 23 22.67 21.27 2.49
C VAL A 23 22.15 20.17 3.41
N LEU A 24 22.30 20.34 4.73
CA LEU A 24 21.78 19.39 5.71
C LEU A 24 20.26 19.30 5.69
N SER A 25 19.56 20.44 5.58
CA SER A 25 18.09 20.44 5.52
C SER A 25 17.58 19.78 4.24
N ILE A 26 18.20 20.04 3.09
CA ILE A 26 17.87 19.37 1.83
C ILE A 26 18.07 17.86 1.95
N LEU A 27 19.20 17.42 2.53
CA LEU A 27 19.46 16.00 2.77
C LEU A 27 18.37 15.34 3.61
N ILE A 28 17.97 15.99 4.71
CA ILE A 28 16.90 15.50 5.59
C ILE A 28 15.57 15.41 4.84
N VAL A 29 15.24 16.43 4.03
CA VAL A 29 13.99 16.44 3.23
C VAL A 29 14.00 15.34 2.18
N LEU A 30 15.12 15.08 1.50
CA LEU A 30 15.22 14.02 0.50
C LEU A 30 15.10 12.64 1.13
N ILE A 31 15.80 12.39 2.25
CA ILE A 31 15.75 11.10 2.95
C ILE A 31 14.36 10.89 3.57
N GLY A 32 13.84 11.88 4.29
CA GLY A 32 12.53 11.83 4.91
C GLY A 32 11.40 11.71 3.89
N GLY A 33 11.48 12.47 2.79
CA GLY A 33 10.53 12.42 1.69
C GLY A 33 10.56 11.06 0.98
N GLY A 34 11.73 10.49 0.72
CA GLY A 34 11.87 9.17 0.13
C GLY A 34 11.30 8.06 1.02
N LEU A 35 11.53 8.13 2.34
CA LEU A 35 10.97 7.19 3.31
C LEU A 35 9.44 7.29 3.38
N LEU A 36 8.91 8.51 3.52
CA LEU A 36 7.47 8.75 3.53
C LEU A 36 6.82 8.29 2.24
N TYR A 37 7.40 8.61 1.09
CA TYR A 37 6.91 8.13 -0.19
C TYR A 37 6.89 6.59 -0.24
N GLY A 38 7.96 5.92 0.17
CA GLY A 38 8.00 4.45 0.22
C GLY A 38 6.90 3.84 1.10
N ILE A 39 6.55 4.47 2.21
CA ILE A 39 5.51 4.01 3.14
C ILE A 39 4.09 4.29 2.61
N PHE A 40 3.87 5.45 2.01
CA PHE A 40 2.52 5.91 1.62
C PHE A 40 2.18 5.70 0.14
N LYS A 41 3.12 5.26 -0.69
CA LYS A 41 2.91 5.04 -2.14
C LYS A 41 1.74 4.09 -2.43
N ASP A 42 1.54 3.08 -1.59
CA ASP A 42 0.54 2.01 -1.76
C ASP A 42 -0.69 2.17 -0.86
N TYR A 43 -0.76 3.28 -0.14
CA TYR A 43 -1.86 3.58 0.76
C TYR A 43 -3.25 3.64 0.08
N PRO A 44 -3.43 4.25 -1.11
CA PRO A 44 -4.75 4.29 -1.72
C PRO A 44 -5.23 2.89 -2.14
N GLU A 45 -4.33 2.03 -2.60
CA GLU A 45 -4.65 0.65 -2.97
C GLU A 45 -4.97 -0.22 -1.75
N GLU A 46 -4.17 -0.12 -0.69
CA GLU A 46 -4.43 -0.78 0.60
C GLU A 46 -5.81 -0.36 1.16
N ARG A 47 -6.14 0.92 1.07
CA ARG A 47 -7.42 1.45 1.55
C ARG A 47 -8.60 0.97 0.71
N GLN A 48 -8.45 0.86 -0.61
CA GLN A 48 -9.46 0.32 -1.50
C GLN A 48 -9.79 -1.14 -1.18
N ALA A 49 -8.77 -1.97 -0.97
CA ALA A 49 -8.94 -3.35 -0.53
C ALA A 49 -9.58 -3.42 0.88
N GLY A 50 -9.18 -2.55 1.80
CA GLY A 50 -9.82 -2.43 3.11
C GLY A 50 -11.32 -2.11 3.03
N HIS A 51 -11.71 -1.17 2.17
CA HIS A 51 -13.12 -0.83 1.95
C HIS A 51 -13.93 -2.01 1.39
N PHE A 52 -13.33 -2.81 0.51
CA PHE A 52 -13.97 -4.04 0.01
C PHE A 52 -14.29 -5.03 1.13
N PHE A 53 -13.30 -5.35 1.97
CA PHE A 53 -13.52 -6.26 3.09
C PHE A 53 -14.47 -5.68 4.15
N GLN A 54 -14.47 -4.36 4.36
CA GLN A 54 -15.45 -3.70 5.24
C GLN A 54 -16.88 -3.88 4.72
N PHE A 55 -17.09 -3.82 3.40
CA PHE A 55 -18.41 -4.09 2.82
C PHE A 55 -18.80 -5.57 2.97
N LEU A 56 -17.85 -6.50 2.88
CA LEU A 56 -18.11 -7.92 3.16
C LEU A 56 -18.48 -8.16 4.63
N GLU A 57 -17.78 -7.52 5.57
CA GLU A 57 -18.08 -7.57 7.00
C GLU A 57 -19.50 -7.04 7.31
N GLN A 58 -19.92 -5.97 6.62
CA GLN A 58 -21.26 -5.38 6.76
C GLN A 58 -22.35 -6.12 5.97
N HIS A 59 -22.02 -7.27 5.36
CA HIS A 59 -22.91 -8.02 4.45
C HIS A 59 -23.44 -7.20 3.25
N ASN A 60 -22.75 -6.11 2.89
CA ASN A 60 -23.08 -5.27 1.75
C ASN A 60 -22.34 -5.76 0.48
N TYR A 61 -22.71 -6.95 0.02
CA TYR A 61 -22.09 -7.59 -1.14
C TYR A 61 -22.23 -6.81 -2.43
N GLN A 62 -23.32 -6.03 -2.58
CA GLN A 62 -23.54 -5.21 -3.77
C GLN A 62 -22.56 -4.05 -3.85
N ALA A 63 -22.26 -3.39 -2.73
CA ALA A 63 -21.24 -2.34 -2.68
C ALA A 63 -19.83 -2.92 -2.90
N ALA A 64 -19.54 -4.08 -2.31
CA ALA A 64 -18.28 -4.80 -2.53
C ALA A 64 -18.10 -5.17 -4.01
N TYR A 65 -19.15 -5.65 -4.67
CA TYR A 65 -19.15 -5.99 -6.10
C TYR A 65 -18.96 -4.75 -7.00
N ALA A 66 -19.51 -3.59 -6.62
CA ALA A 66 -19.27 -2.36 -7.34
C ALA A 66 -17.78 -1.94 -7.32
N LEU A 67 -17.08 -2.14 -6.20
CA LEU A 67 -15.62 -1.88 -6.10
C LEU A 67 -14.78 -2.82 -6.97
N TRP A 68 -15.32 -3.98 -7.35
CA TRP A 68 -14.71 -4.89 -8.32
C TRP A 68 -14.67 -4.31 -9.75
N GLY A 69 -15.25 -3.12 -9.96
CA GLY A 69 -15.35 -2.45 -11.26
C GLY A 69 -16.66 -2.71 -11.99
N CYS A 70 -17.67 -3.25 -11.29
CA CYS A 70 -18.98 -3.60 -11.83
C CYS A 70 -20.05 -2.53 -11.67
N ASP A 71 -19.64 -1.30 -11.34
CA ASP A 71 -20.49 -0.12 -11.36
C ASP A 71 -20.85 0.33 -12.78
N ARG A 72 -20.07 -0.08 -13.79
CA ARG A 72 -20.28 0.25 -15.20
C ARG A 72 -20.79 -0.97 -16.00
N PRO A 73 -21.95 -0.86 -16.66
CA PRO A 73 -22.51 -1.97 -17.43
C PRO A 73 -21.63 -2.45 -18.60
N ASP A 74 -20.71 -1.62 -19.08
CA ASP A 74 -19.79 -1.93 -20.17
C ASP A 74 -18.39 -2.38 -19.69
N ALA A 75 -18.20 -2.61 -18.38
CA ALA A 75 -16.92 -3.07 -17.86
C ALA A 75 -16.69 -4.55 -18.23
N PRO A 76 -15.68 -4.88 -19.07
CA PRO A 76 -15.45 -6.27 -19.51
C PRO A 76 -15.20 -7.23 -18.34
N ALA A 77 -14.64 -6.75 -17.22
CA ALA A 77 -14.38 -7.53 -16.02
C ALA A 77 -15.64 -8.18 -15.41
N CYS A 78 -16.83 -7.60 -15.64
CA CYS A 78 -18.07 -8.05 -15.01
C CYS A 78 -18.88 -8.98 -15.90
N HIS A 79 -18.51 -9.08 -17.18
CA HIS A 79 -19.04 -10.10 -18.07
C HIS A 79 -18.55 -11.50 -17.65
N ASP A 80 -17.25 -11.61 -17.37
CA ASP A 80 -16.61 -12.88 -17.03
C ASP A 80 -16.74 -13.25 -15.54
N TYR A 81 -17.19 -12.32 -14.69
CA TYR A 81 -17.37 -12.52 -13.26
C TYR A 81 -18.72 -11.96 -12.77
N PRO A 82 -19.82 -12.69 -13.03
CA PRO A 82 -21.15 -12.25 -12.62
C PRO A 82 -21.31 -12.29 -11.09
N PHE A 83 -22.29 -11.55 -10.58
CA PHE A 83 -22.57 -11.48 -9.14
C PHE A 83 -22.81 -12.86 -8.49
N THR A 84 -23.33 -13.83 -9.24
CA THR A 84 -23.52 -15.20 -8.75
C THR A 84 -22.21 -15.92 -8.40
N ASP A 85 -21.15 -15.67 -9.18
CA ASP A 85 -19.83 -16.26 -8.90
C ASP A 85 -19.11 -15.47 -7.82
N PHE A 86 -19.29 -14.14 -7.80
CA PHE A 86 -18.87 -13.31 -6.67
C PHE A 86 -19.40 -13.84 -5.33
N MET A 87 -20.68 -14.20 -5.26
CA MET A 87 -21.29 -14.75 -4.05
C MET A 87 -20.75 -16.14 -3.68
N LYS A 88 -20.23 -16.93 -4.63
CA LYS A 88 -19.60 -18.22 -4.33
C LYS A 88 -18.21 -18.07 -3.71
N ASP A 89 -17.50 -16.99 -4.02
CA ASP A 89 -16.17 -16.73 -3.49
C ASP A 89 -16.20 -15.89 -2.20
N TRP A 90 -17.12 -14.91 -2.14
CA TRP A 90 -17.16 -13.87 -1.10
C TRP A 90 -18.46 -13.84 -0.31
N GLY A 91 -19.42 -14.70 -0.62
CA GLY A 91 -20.70 -14.75 0.09
C GLY A 91 -20.58 -15.27 1.52
N PRO A 92 -21.71 -15.26 2.27
CA PRO A 92 -21.72 -15.60 3.69
C PRO A 92 -21.27 -17.04 4.00
N GLU A 93 -21.46 -17.96 3.04
CA GLU A 93 -21.04 -19.36 3.16
C GLU A 93 -19.57 -19.59 2.80
N ALA A 94 -18.97 -18.67 2.02
CA ALA A 94 -17.64 -18.82 1.45
C ALA A 94 -16.56 -18.07 2.23
N ALA A 95 -16.82 -16.80 2.57
CA ALA A 95 -15.90 -15.93 3.28
C ALA A 95 -16.65 -15.19 4.39
N MET A 96 -16.69 -15.79 5.59
CA MET A 96 -17.22 -15.12 6.78
C MET A 96 -16.19 -14.10 7.29
N VAL A 97 -16.21 -12.90 6.71
CA VAL A 97 -15.38 -11.77 7.14
C VAL A 97 -15.92 -11.24 8.47
N THR A 98 -15.08 -11.25 9.50
CA THR A 98 -15.46 -10.79 10.85
C THR A 98 -14.62 -9.62 11.36
N SER A 99 -13.48 -9.38 10.71
CA SER A 99 -12.56 -8.30 11.00
C SER A 99 -11.81 -7.98 9.73
N VAL A 100 -11.26 -6.77 9.64
CA VAL A 100 -10.55 -6.28 8.46
C VAL A 100 -9.26 -5.60 8.90
N ASP A 101 -8.14 -6.31 8.80
CA ASP A 101 -6.83 -5.77 9.09
C ASP A 101 -5.92 -5.91 7.87
N VAL A 102 -5.52 -4.78 7.27
CA VAL A 102 -4.59 -4.78 6.13
C VAL A 102 -3.18 -5.04 6.64
N LEU A 103 -2.58 -6.16 6.21
CA LEU A 103 -1.28 -6.63 6.68
C LEU A 103 -0.13 -6.11 5.81
N ASP A 104 -0.29 -6.16 4.49
CA ASP A 104 0.77 -5.82 3.54
C ASP A 104 0.23 -5.35 2.19
N GLY A 105 1.07 -4.62 1.45
CA GLY A 105 0.79 -4.13 0.10
C GLY A 105 2.03 -4.26 -0.77
N GLU A 106 2.07 -5.29 -1.61
CA GLU A 106 3.22 -5.57 -2.48
C GLU A 106 2.99 -5.02 -3.89
N SER A 107 3.80 -4.05 -4.31
CA SER A 107 3.74 -3.49 -5.65
C SER A 107 4.21 -4.48 -6.73
N CYS A 108 3.32 -4.84 -7.65
CA CYS A 108 3.59 -5.74 -8.78
C CYS A 108 3.25 -5.08 -10.11
N GLY A 109 4.23 -4.79 -10.97
CA GLY A 109 3.94 -4.29 -12.32
C GLY A 109 3.00 -3.07 -12.31
N SER A 110 1.78 -3.25 -12.84
CA SER A 110 0.74 -2.21 -12.93
C SER A 110 -0.18 -2.09 -11.69
N GLY A 111 -0.08 -3.00 -10.72
CA GLY A 111 -0.96 -3.07 -9.55
C GLY A 111 -0.24 -3.30 -8.23
N VAL A 112 -1.03 -3.58 -7.20
CA VAL A 112 -0.60 -3.90 -5.84
C VAL A 112 -1.35 -5.14 -5.38
N ILE A 113 -0.61 -6.13 -4.87
CA ILE A 113 -1.18 -7.27 -4.17
C ILE A 113 -1.33 -6.86 -2.70
N VAL A 114 -2.56 -6.70 -2.25
CA VAL A 114 -2.87 -6.35 -0.86
C VAL A 114 -3.26 -7.61 -0.10
N GLU A 115 -2.60 -7.84 1.03
CA GLU A 115 -2.90 -8.92 1.95
C GLU A 115 -3.69 -8.39 3.14
N VAL A 116 -4.85 -9.00 3.40
CA VAL A 116 -5.79 -8.60 4.45
C VAL A 116 -6.15 -9.80 5.30
N ASP A 117 -6.09 -9.63 6.60
CA ASP A 117 -6.69 -10.55 7.56
C ASP A 117 -8.19 -10.30 7.65
N ALA A 118 -8.97 -11.27 7.15
CA ALA A 118 -10.43 -11.22 7.15
C ALA A 118 -11.05 -11.92 8.39
N GLY A 119 -10.26 -12.16 9.44
CA GLY A 119 -10.71 -12.80 10.67
C GLY A 119 -11.00 -14.29 10.47
N LYS A 120 -12.26 -14.71 10.64
CA LYS A 120 -12.63 -16.14 10.46
C LYS A 120 -12.42 -16.65 9.04
N ALA A 121 -12.47 -15.77 8.04
CA ALA A 121 -12.17 -16.11 6.65
C ALA A 121 -10.66 -16.32 6.39
N GLY A 122 -9.80 -15.99 7.37
CA GLY A 122 -8.34 -16.09 7.28
C GLY A 122 -7.72 -14.98 6.43
N ASP A 123 -6.41 -15.12 6.19
CA ASP A 123 -5.64 -14.16 5.40
C ASP A 123 -6.01 -14.31 3.91
N LYS A 124 -6.39 -13.20 3.26
CA LYS A 124 -6.84 -13.13 1.87
C LYS A 124 -5.99 -12.12 1.11
N LYS A 125 -5.74 -12.42 -0.16
CA LYS A 125 -4.98 -11.53 -1.06
C LYS A 125 -5.88 -11.01 -2.16
N LEU A 126 -5.77 -9.72 -2.45
CA LEU A 126 -6.49 -9.05 -3.54
C LEU A 126 -5.50 -8.29 -4.40
N TRP A 127 -5.75 -8.31 -5.71
CA TRP A 127 -5.12 -7.38 -6.63
C TRP A 127 -5.88 -6.07 -6.64
N VAL A 128 -5.14 -4.96 -6.62
CA VAL A 128 -5.66 -3.63 -6.86
C VAL A 128 -4.89 -3.02 -8.03
N GLU A 129 -5.59 -2.70 -9.12
CA GLU A 129 -4.98 -2.02 -10.25
C GLU A 129 -4.70 -0.55 -9.91
N ARG A 130 -3.49 -0.04 -10.13
CA ARG A 130 -3.15 1.35 -9.71
C ARG A 130 -3.93 2.43 -10.43
N ASN A 131 -4.19 2.23 -11.72
CA ASN A 131 -4.80 3.26 -12.56
C ASN A 131 -6.31 3.36 -12.37
N SER A 132 -6.98 2.22 -12.28
CA SER A 132 -8.44 2.15 -12.19
C SER A 132 -8.96 1.90 -10.78
N HIS A 133 -8.09 1.49 -9.85
CA HIS A 133 -8.46 1.02 -8.51
C HIS A 133 -9.47 -0.13 -8.51
N PHE A 134 -9.54 -0.88 -9.61
CA PHE A 134 -10.36 -2.08 -9.69
C PHE A 134 -9.70 -3.21 -8.92
N LEU A 135 -10.55 -3.97 -8.26
CA LEU A 135 -10.17 -5.16 -7.52
C LEU A 135 -10.19 -6.37 -8.43
N GLY A 136 -9.33 -7.33 -8.12
CA GLY A 136 -9.28 -8.59 -8.84
C GLY A 136 -8.56 -9.67 -8.05
N PHE A 137 -8.51 -10.85 -8.64
CA PHE A 137 -7.66 -11.91 -8.12
C PHE A 137 -6.20 -11.63 -8.48
N PRO A 138 -5.27 -11.81 -7.52
CA PRO A 138 -3.86 -11.62 -7.79
C PRO A 138 -3.36 -12.66 -8.82
N PRO A 139 -2.58 -12.25 -9.83
CA PRO A 139 -2.03 -13.18 -10.82
C PRO A 139 -0.94 -14.10 -10.24
N TYR A 140 -0.36 -13.72 -9.10
CA TYR A 140 0.70 -14.43 -8.40
C TYR A 140 0.47 -14.35 -6.90
N ASP A 141 0.93 -15.36 -6.15
CA ASP A 141 0.89 -15.31 -4.68
C ASP A 141 1.85 -14.29 -4.07
N ARG A 142 2.95 -14.00 -4.79
CA ARG A 142 3.95 -12.97 -4.50
C ARG A 142 4.52 -12.41 -5.78
N CYS A 143 5.03 -11.20 -5.71
CA CYS A 143 5.66 -10.59 -6.87
C CYS A 143 6.96 -11.31 -7.27
N PRO A 144 7.13 -11.65 -8.57
CA PRO A 144 8.34 -12.30 -9.05
C PRO A 144 9.58 -11.39 -8.91
N GLN A 145 9.38 -10.08 -8.97
CA GLN A 145 10.40 -9.06 -8.70
C GLN A 145 10.48 -8.72 -7.21
N GLY A 146 10.74 -9.73 -6.40
CA GLY A 146 10.90 -9.60 -4.95
C GLY A 146 12.05 -8.64 -4.58
N ASN A 147 11.84 -7.85 -3.53
CA ASN A 147 12.80 -6.88 -3.03
C ASN A 147 13.09 -7.14 -1.54
N ARG A 148 14.37 -7.29 -1.15
CA ARG A 148 14.77 -7.50 0.25
C ARG A 148 14.32 -6.35 1.17
N ILE A 149 14.24 -5.13 0.65
CA ILE A 149 13.75 -3.98 1.41
C ILE A 149 12.24 -4.13 1.68
N HIS A 150 11.47 -4.59 0.70
CA HIS A 150 10.05 -4.89 0.86
C HIS A 150 9.86 -6.00 1.89
N ASP A 151 10.61 -7.11 1.79
CA ASP A 151 10.53 -8.21 2.77
C ASP A 151 10.80 -7.74 4.20
N TYR A 152 11.76 -6.84 4.40
CA TYR A 152 12.04 -6.26 5.71
C TYR A 152 10.85 -5.46 6.24
N TRP A 153 10.28 -4.57 5.42
CA TRP A 153 9.13 -3.75 5.79
C TRP A 153 7.87 -4.57 6.03
N ARG A 154 7.58 -5.56 5.19
CA ARG A 154 6.50 -6.52 5.39
C ARG A 154 6.66 -7.23 6.73
N ASN A 155 7.81 -7.83 6.99
CA ASN A 155 8.06 -8.55 8.24
C ASN A 155 7.92 -7.64 9.47
N PHE A 156 8.30 -6.37 9.34
CA PHE A 156 8.08 -5.37 10.37
C PHE A 156 6.59 -5.08 10.60
N ARG A 157 5.80 -4.88 9.53
CA ARG A 157 4.33 -4.71 9.62
C ARG A 157 3.66 -5.91 10.27
N PHE A 158 3.98 -7.14 9.83
CA PHE A 158 3.44 -8.35 10.44
C PHE A 158 3.70 -8.43 11.95
N ARG A 159 4.92 -8.06 12.40
CA ARG A 159 5.24 -7.99 13.83
C ARG A 159 4.44 -6.92 14.57
N LEU A 160 4.19 -5.76 13.97
CA LEU A 160 3.34 -4.73 14.57
C LEU A 160 1.90 -5.21 14.77
N HIS A 161 1.39 -6.01 13.82
CA HIS A 161 0.09 -6.68 13.94
C HIS A 161 0.11 -7.93 14.85
N GLY A 162 1.26 -8.28 15.45
CA GLY A 162 1.39 -9.48 16.28
C GLY A 162 1.23 -10.80 15.51
N ARG A 163 1.35 -10.77 14.18
CA ARG A 163 1.15 -11.91 13.29
C ARG A 163 2.47 -12.67 13.04
N PRO A 164 2.42 -14.00 12.88
CA PRO A 164 3.60 -14.76 12.46
C PRO A 164 4.02 -14.33 11.05
N ILE A 165 5.33 -14.29 10.80
CA ILE A 165 5.84 -14.02 9.46
C ILE A 165 5.48 -15.21 8.57
N PRO A 166 4.75 -15.00 7.45
CA PRO A 166 4.42 -16.09 6.54
C PRO A 166 5.72 -16.72 6.01
N SER A 167 5.84 -18.04 6.10
CA SER A 167 7.04 -18.77 5.67
C SER A 167 7.26 -18.56 4.18
N SER A 168 8.48 -18.22 3.78
CA SER A 168 8.85 -18.18 2.36
C SER A 168 8.94 -19.60 1.80
N GLY A 169 7.82 -20.15 1.34
CA GLY A 169 7.75 -21.47 0.69
C GLY A 169 6.31 -21.98 0.73
N SER A 170 5.74 -22.50 -0.35
CA SER A 170 6.32 -23.32 -1.43
C SER A 170 6.05 -22.79 -2.84
#